data_AF-A0A4R0D5H4-F1
#
_entry.id   AF-A0A4R0D5H4-F1
#
_cell.length_a   1.000
_cell.length_b   1.000
_cell.length_c   1.000
_cell.angle_alpha   90.00
_cell.angle_beta   90.00
_cell.angle_gamma   90.00
#
_symmetry.space_group_name_H-M   'P 1'
#
loop_
_entity.id
_entity.type
_entity.pdbx_description
1 polymer ?
#
loop_
_entity_poly.entity_id
_entity_poly.type
_entity_poly.pdbx_seq_one_letter_code
_entity_poly.pdbx_strand_id
1 'polypeptide(L)'
;MTYNLSVVNIIPDSHREMINAIAELYGCGPNNLSVKLVDSTGAIYWGCHSWWKPDDYAAFKALDIPAQYQASMSKLYERAVLDGNPQQNLEAALSELGLVGV
;
A
#
# COMPACT_ATOMS: atom_id res chain seq x y z
N MET A 1 -9.28 -5.45 21.06
CA MET A 1 -8.14 -4.99 20.23
C MET A 1 -8.68 -4.06 19.17
N THR A 2 -8.05 -2.90 18.95
CA THR A 2 -8.59 -1.79 18.15
C THR A 2 -7.85 -1.68 16.82
N TYR A 3 -8.55 -1.28 15.75
CA TYR A 3 -7.97 -0.97 14.46
C TYR A 3 -7.41 0.46 14.48
N ASN A 4 -6.20 0.62 15.02
CA ASN A 4 -5.55 1.91 15.20
C ASN A 4 -4.24 2.06 14.41
N LEU A 5 -3.89 1.08 13.56
CA LEU A 5 -2.76 1.22 12.65
C LEU A 5 -3.25 1.69 11.28
N SER A 6 -2.88 2.90 10.91
CA SER A 6 -3.09 3.39 9.55
C SER A 6 -1.95 2.96 8.64
N VAL A 7 -2.28 2.29 7.53
CA VAL A 7 -1.30 1.85 6.53
C VAL A 7 -1.65 2.43 5.17
N VAL A 8 -0.66 3.02 4.51
CA VAL A 8 -0.72 3.46 3.12
C VAL A 8 0.25 2.60 2.31
N ASN A 9 -0.22 2.07 1.18
CA ASN A 9 0.62 1.37 0.22
C ASN A 9 0.49 2.03 -1.15
N ILE A 10 1.61 2.28 -1.83
CA ILE A 10 1.66 2.91 -3.15
C ILE A 10 2.66 2.17 -4.04
N ILE A 11 2.29 1.95 -5.31
CA ILE A 11 3.13 1.24 -6.29
C ILE A 11 3.09 1.96 -7.66
N PRO A 12 4.16 1.91 -8.47
CA PRO A 12 4.07 2.27 -9.88
C PRO A 12 3.12 1.35 -10.65
N ASP A 13 2.44 1.88 -11.68
CA ASP A 13 1.48 1.16 -12.53
C ASP A 13 2.00 -0.19 -13.05
N SER A 14 3.27 -0.23 -13.48
CA SER A 14 3.92 -1.43 -14.03
C SER A 14 4.00 -2.63 -13.08
N HIS A 15 3.80 -2.43 -11.78
CA HIS A 15 3.86 -3.48 -10.76
C HIS A 15 2.51 -3.77 -10.10
N ARG A 16 1.46 -2.99 -10.43
CA ARG A 16 0.15 -3.07 -9.78
C ARG A 16 -0.44 -4.47 -9.79
N GLU A 17 -0.41 -5.14 -10.93
CA GLU A 17 -1.00 -6.48 -11.09
C GLU A 17 -0.32 -7.50 -10.18
N MET A 18 1.01 -7.45 -10.09
CA MET A 18 1.77 -8.35 -9.21
C MET A 18 1.47 -8.11 -7.73
N ILE A 19 1.29 -6.85 -7.32
CA ILE A 19 0.92 -6.53 -5.94
C ILE A 19 -0.53 -6.93 -5.63
N ASN A 20 -1.45 -6.78 -6.58
CA ASN A 20 -2.82 -7.26 -6.40
C ASN A 20 -2.87 -8.79 -6.32
N ALA A 21 -2.06 -9.50 -7.12
CA ALA A 21 -1.97 -10.96 -7.07
C ALA A 21 -1.45 -11.49 -5.73
N ILE A 22 -0.41 -10.86 -5.15
CA ILE A 22 0.08 -11.27 -3.82
C ILE A 22 -0.91 -10.87 -2.72
N ALA A 23 -1.59 -9.74 -2.84
CA ALA A 23 -2.64 -9.34 -1.90
C ALA A 23 -3.80 -10.35 -1.89
N GLU A 24 -4.20 -10.84 -3.05
CA GLU A 24 -5.21 -11.89 -3.17
C GLU A 24 -4.72 -13.21 -2.57
N LEU A 25 -3.47 -13.61 -2.85
CA LEU A 25 -2.83 -14.79 -2.24
C LEU A 25 -2.84 -14.74 -0.70
N TYR A 26 -2.66 -13.54 -0.13
CA TYR A 26 -2.69 -13.32 1.32
C TYR A 26 -4.08 -13.06 1.88
N GLY A 27 -5.14 -13.16 1.06
CA GLY A 27 -6.53 -13.02 1.50
C GLY A 27 -6.99 -11.58 1.71
N CYS A 28 -6.26 -10.58 1.19
CA CYS A 28 -6.68 -9.17 1.24
C CYS A 28 -7.73 -8.82 0.16
N GLY A 29 -8.01 -9.75 -0.77
CA GLY A 29 -8.97 -9.58 -1.86
C GLY A 29 -8.37 -9.01 -3.15
N PRO A 30 -9.11 -9.10 -4.26
CA PRO A 30 -8.66 -8.61 -5.56
C PRO A 30 -8.71 -7.09 -5.63
N ASN A 31 -7.85 -6.49 -6.48
CA ASN A 31 -7.82 -5.05 -6.73
C ASN A 31 -7.61 -4.17 -5.49
N ASN A 32 -6.80 -4.63 -4.54
CA ASN A 32 -6.52 -3.92 -3.29
C ASN A 32 -5.94 -2.51 -3.57
N LEU A 33 -5.04 -2.39 -4.56
CA LEU A 33 -4.58 -1.11 -5.08
C LEU A 33 -5.53 -0.57 -6.15
N SER A 34 -6.39 0.35 -5.75
CA SER A 34 -7.54 0.84 -6.53
C SER A 34 -7.58 2.35 -6.72
N VAL A 35 -6.82 3.14 -5.95
CA VAL A 35 -6.76 4.60 -6.09
C VAL A 35 -5.72 4.94 -7.14
N LYS A 36 -6.14 5.60 -8.22
CA LYS A 36 -5.21 6.08 -9.25
C LYS A 36 -4.55 7.38 -8.79
N LEU A 37 -3.23 7.43 -8.89
CA LEU A 37 -2.40 8.55 -8.51
C LEU A 37 -1.49 8.93 -9.68
N VAL A 38 -1.08 10.20 -9.74
CA VAL A 38 -0.10 10.69 -10.73
C VAL A 38 0.92 11.60 -10.07
N ASP A 39 2.16 11.57 -10.58
CA ASP A 39 3.19 12.53 -10.22
C ASP A 39 3.21 13.75 -11.17
N SER A 40 4.10 14.71 -10.90
CA SER A 40 4.25 15.92 -11.72
C SER A 40 4.72 15.67 -13.16
N THR A 41 5.22 14.48 -13.46
CA THR A 41 5.66 14.08 -14.82
C THR A 41 4.55 13.37 -15.60
N GLY A 42 3.44 13.05 -14.93
CA GLY A 42 2.33 12.28 -15.49
C GLY A 42 2.51 10.76 -15.36
N ALA A 43 3.52 10.27 -14.64
CA ALA A 43 3.66 8.85 -14.38
C ALA A 43 2.54 8.36 -13.44
N ILE A 44 2.01 7.17 -13.72
CA ILE A 44 0.85 6.61 -13.01
C ILE A 44 1.32 5.72 -11.86
N TYR A 45 0.67 5.89 -10.72
CA TYR A 45 0.82 5.09 -9.52
C TYR A 45 -0.55 4.62 -9.05
N TRP A 46 -0.55 3.59 -8.22
CA TRP A 46 -1.77 3.07 -7.57
C TRP A 46 -1.56 2.96 -6.09
N GLY A 47 -2.53 3.48 -5.34
CA GLY A 47 -2.54 3.47 -3.90
C GLY A 47 -3.68 2.64 -3.31
N CYS A 48 -3.48 2.24 -2.06
CA CYS A 48 -4.57 1.93 -1.15
C CYS A 48 -4.26 2.48 0.24
N HIS A 49 -5.32 2.67 1.00
CA HIS A 49 -5.24 2.99 2.41
C HIS A 49 -6.05 1.95 3.18
N SER A 50 -5.50 1.47 4.30
CA SER A 50 -6.13 0.44 5.12
C SER A 50 -5.92 0.69 6.61
N TRP A 51 -6.85 0.15 7.40
CA TRP A 51 -6.79 0.12 8.84
C TRP A 51 -6.58 -1.29 9.34
N TRP A 52 -5.59 -1.45 10.22
CA TRP A 52 -5.21 -2.74 10.77
C TRP A 52 -5.21 -2.71 12.29
N LYS A 53 -5.37 -3.91 12.87
CA LYS A 53 -4.85 -4.14 14.21
C LYS A 53 -3.33 -4.30 14.09
N PRO A 54 -2.53 -3.71 14.99
CA PRO A 54 -1.07 -3.81 14.92
C PRO A 54 -0.54 -5.25 14.85
N ASP A 55 -1.07 -6.15 15.68
CA ASP A 55 -0.64 -7.56 15.72
C ASP A 55 -0.98 -8.31 14.43
N ASP A 56 -2.18 -8.08 13.88
CA ASP A 56 -2.61 -8.69 12.61
C ASP A 56 -1.70 -8.23 11.46
N TYR A 57 -1.32 -6.94 11.45
CA TYR A 57 -0.42 -6.40 10.44
C TYR A 57 1.02 -6.91 10.61
N ALA A 58 1.50 -7.02 11.85
CA ALA A 58 2.81 -7.61 12.13
C ALA A 58 2.89 -9.06 11.64
N ALA A 59 1.83 -9.86 11.87
CA ALA A 59 1.73 -11.21 11.35
C ALA A 59 1.70 -11.24 9.82
N PHE A 60 0.95 -10.34 9.19
CA PHE A 60 0.92 -10.18 7.72
C PHE A 60 2.30 -9.86 7.15
N LYS A 61 3.06 -8.96 7.77
CA LYS A 61 4.42 -8.59 7.35
C LYS A 61 5.45 -9.71 7.50
N ALA A 62 5.16 -10.70 8.34
CA ALA A 62 6.01 -11.87 8.56
C ALA A 62 5.75 -13.00 7.54
N LEU A 63 4.76 -12.87 6.64
CA LEU A 63 4.50 -13.84 5.59
C LEU A 63 5.64 -13.86 4.57
N ASP A 64 6.08 -15.08 4.19
CA ASP A 64 7.11 -15.27 3.19
C ASP A 64 6.65 -14.78 1.82
N ILE A 65 7.41 -13.84 1.24
CA ILE A 65 7.17 -13.32 -0.11
C ILE A 65 7.73 -14.31 -1.13
N PRO A 66 6.89 -14.93 -1.98
CA PRO A 66 7.36 -15.82 -3.03
C PRO A 66 8.32 -15.10 -3.99
N ALA A 67 9.34 -15.82 -4.45
CA ALA A 67 10.45 -15.25 -5.24
C ALA A 67 9.98 -14.43 -6.44
N GLN A 68 8.91 -14.86 -7.13
CA GLN A 68 8.36 -14.17 -8.29
C GLN A 68 7.81 -12.77 -7.98
N TYR A 69 7.46 -12.46 -6.73
CA TYR A 69 6.91 -11.17 -6.34
C TYR A 69 7.95 -10.24 -5.70
N GLN A 70 9.12 -10.74 -5.33
CA GLN A 70 10.13 -9.97 -4.59
C GLN A 70 10.54 -8.67 -5.32
N ALA A 71 10.71 -8.73 -6.64
CA ALA A 71 11.07 -7.55 -7.44
C ALA A 71 10.00 -6.45 -7.34
N SER A 72 8.71 -6.79 -7.49
CA SER A 72 7.61 -5.82 -7.36
C SER A 72 7.45 -5.34 -5.92
N MET A 73 7.57 -6.24 -4.94
CA MET A 73 7.51 -5.89 -3.52
C MET A 73 8.61 -4.90 -3.11
N SER A 74 9.80 -4.96 -3.74
CA SER A 74 10.88 -3.99 -3.50
C SER A 74 10.55 -2.57 -3.96
N LYS A 75 9.50 -2.40 -4.78
CA LYS A 75 9.02 -1.10 -5.28
C LYS A 75 7.83 -0.58 -4.49
N LEU A 76 7.26 -1.39 -3.60
CA LEU A 76 6.10 -1.01 -2.81
C LEU A 76 6.52 0.04 -1.79
N TYR A 77 6.00 1.24 -1.94
CA TYR A 77 6.04 2.22 -0.87
C TYR A 77 5.04 1.83 0.21
N GLU A 78 5.46 1.91 1.46
CA GLU A 78 4.64 1.59 2.63
C GLU A 78 4.86 2.63 3.71
N ARG A 79 3.76 3.12 4.29
CA ARG A 79 3.78 4.02 5.43
C ARG A 79 2.76 3.58 6.47
N ALA A 80 3.24 3.17 7.64
CA ALA A 80 2.43 2.72 8.77
C ALA A 80 2.54 3.71 9.94
N VAL A 81 1.41 4.20 10.44
CA VAL A 81 1.33 5.14 11.56
C VAL A 81 0.35 4.60 12.60
N LEU A 82 0.87 4.30 13.79
CA LEU A 82 0.07 3.84 14.94
C LEU A 82 -0.66 5.03 15.58
N ASP A 83 -1.93 4.81 15.94
CA ASP A 83 -2.84 5.82 16.48
C ASP A 83 -2.99 7.07 15.59
N GLY A 84 -2.58 6.96 14.32
CA GLY A 84 -2.59 8.04 13.36
C GLY A 84 -3.94 8.20 12.68
N ASN A 85 -4.27 9.44 12.33
CA ASN A 85 -5.40 9.70 11.46
C ASN A 85 -5.09 9.19 10.04
N PRO A 86 -5.96 8.36 9.45
CA PRO A 86 -5.72 7.79 8.12
C PRO A 86 -5.64 8.79 6.98
N GLN A 87 -6.47 9.81 7.00
CA GLN A 87 -6.47 10.86 6.00
C GLN A 87 -5.15 11.63 6.06
N GLN A 88 -4.71 12.03 7.26
CA GLN A 88 -3.43 12.71 7.44
C GLN A 88 -2.24 11.84 7.00
N ASN A 89 -2.30 10.53 7.25
CA ASN A 89 -1.25 9.61 6.81
C ASN A 89 -1.19 9.50 5.27
N LEU A 90 -2.36 9.43 4.61
CA LEU A 90 -2.44 9.44 3.15
C LEU A 90 -1.93 10.76 2.57
N GLU A 91 -2.41 11.90 3.08
CA GLU A 91 -1.97 13.23 2.64
C GLU A 91 -0.45 13.41 2.81
N ALA A 92 0.11 12.95 3.93
CA ALA A 92 1.56 12.96 4.15
C ALA A 92 2.31 12.10 3.12
N ALA A 93 1.83 10.87 2.85
CA ALA A 93 2.44 10.00 1.84
C ALA A 93 2.38 10.60 0.43
N LEU A 94 1.23 11.17 0.04
CA LEU A 94 1.07 11.83 -1.25
C LEU A 94 1.99 13.04 -1.37
N SER A 95 2.08 13.88 -0.32
CA SER A 95 2.97 15.03 -0.30
C SER A 95 4.45 14.62 -0.36
N GLU A 96 4.85 13.55 0.35
CA GLU A 96 6.22 13.03 0.36
C GLU A 96 6.65 12.55 -1.03
N LEU A 97 5.75 11.88 -1.75
CA LEU A 97 6.01 11.30 -3.07
C LEU A 97 5.70 12.25 -4.23
N GLY A 98 5.19 13.45 -3.97
CA GLY A 98 4.77 14.38 -5.02
C GLY A 98 3.61 13.85 -5.87
N LEU A 99 2.69 13.10 -5.26
CA LEU A 99 1.56 12.45 -5.92
C LEU A 99 0.24 13.18 -5.66
N VAL A 100 -0.67 13.13 -6.63
CA VAL A 100 -2.05 13.61 -6.50
C VAL A 100 -3.04 12.55 -6.98
N GLY A 101 -4.24 12.53 -6.40
CA GLY A 101 -5.33 11.67 -6.85
C GLY A 101 -5.93 12.14 -8.17
N VAL A 102 -6.35 11.19 -9.00
CA VAL A 102 -7.02 11.41 -10.30
C VAL A 102 -8.46 10.93 -10.28
#